data_AF-A0A7R7GHZ1-F1
#
_entry.id   AF-A0A7R7GHZ1-F1
#
_cell.length_a   1.000
_cell.length_b   1.000
_cell.length_c   1.000
_cell.angle_alpha   90.00
_cell.angle_beta   90.00
_cell.angle_gamma   90.00
#
_symmetry.space_group_name_H-M   'P 1'
#
loop_
_entity.id
_entity.type
_entity.pdbx_description
1 polymer ?
#
loop_
_entity_poly.entity_id
_entity_poly.type
_entity_poly.pdbx_seq_one_letter_code
_entity_poly.pdbx_strand_id
1 'polypeptide(L)'
;MSIRLKKRLAALLVLLWASSASAAQLLEVRDGAVVTARISGSEPNRLVIRDGRIHRVWGAEGRVVLKPDSDSGQVYLQPTEGWHTRPFSLFVKDADGGVYTLVLTPTDMPSETVTLIRPERARVVDRRKAVAWETGQPYEGTLLELISNMALNEVPEGYARAEIGREIKLWQEARLVLVSRYTGGRLEGEVYELTNVDENKVRLEEQEFYRDGVLAVSVERHELAPGERTRIYLVTRGGEQ
;
A
#
# COMPACT_ATOMS: atom_id res chain seq x y z
N MET A 1 -78.45 -8.80 -7.54
CA MET A 1 -78.41 -9.85 -8.57
C MET A 1 -77.80 -9.27 -9.85
N SER A 2 -76.97 -10.07 -10.51
CA SER A 2 -76.26 -9.87 -11.77
C SER A 2 -74.84 -9.27 -11.71
N ILE A 3 -73.94 -10.13 -12.17
CA ILE A 3 -72.49 -10.08 -12.32
C ILE A 3 -72.17 -9.53 -13.71
N ARG A 4 -71.14 -8.67 -13.84
CA ARG A 4 -70.29 -8.63 -15.05
C ARG A 4 -68.83 -8.41 -14.71
N LEU A 5 -68.16 -9.55 -14.55
CA LEU A 5 -66.74 -9.78 -14.66
C LEU A 5 -66.29 -9.52 -16.11
N LYS A 6 -65.29 -8.65 -16.33
CA LYS A 6 -64.26 -8.74 -17.41
C LYS A 6 -63.45 -7.43 -17.52
N LYS A 7 -62.15 -7.53 -17.19
CA LYS A 7 -60.96 -6.96 -17.87
C LYS A 7 -59.78 -7.06 -16.86
N ARG A 8 -59.16 -8.24 -16.76
CA ARG A 8 -57.82 -8.54 -17.33
C ARG A 8 -56.77 -7.56 -16.78
N LEU A 9 -56.14 -7.87 -15.65
CA LEU A 9 -54.84 -8.55 -15.62
C LEU A 9 -53.88 -7.96 -16.68
N ALA A 10 -53.32 -6.78 -16.38
CA ALA A 10 -52.17 -6.24 -17.10
C ALA A 10 -50.97 -6.37 -16.15
N ALA A 11 -50.06 -7.24 -16.53
CA ALA A 11 -48.96 -7.72 -15.73
C ALA A 11 -48.00 -6.59 -15.34
N LEU A 12 -47.67 -6.65 -14.05
CA LEU A 12 -46.46 -6.17 -13.41
C LEU A 12 -45.23 -6.65 -14.22
N LEU A 13 -44.58 -5.76 -14.98
CA LEU A 13 -43.20 -5.98 -15.46
C LEU A 13 -42.56 -4.65 -15.89
N VAL A 14 -42.30 -3.76 -14.94
CA VAL A 14 -41.31 -2.69 -15.17
C VAL A 14 -39.95 -3.35 -15.02
N LEU A 15 -39.29 -3.60 -16.16
CA LEU A 15 -37.90 -4.03 -16.23
C LEU A 15 -37.06 -3.05 -15.40
N LEU A 16 -36.45 -3.57 -14.33
CA LEU A 16 -35.25 -2.98 -13.75
C LEU A 16 -34.19 -2.95 -14.85
N TRP A 17 -34.02 -1.79 -15.49
CA TRP A 17 -32.77 -1.47 -16.15
C TRP A 17 -31.72 -1.40 -15.06
N ALA A 18 -31.10 -2.53 -14.76
CA ALA A 18 -29.90 -2.58 -13.96
C ALA A 18 -28.79 -1.95 -14.81
N SER A 19 -28.69 -0.62 -14.76
CA SER A 19 -27.52 0.09 -15.24
C SER A 19 -26.31 -0.53 -14.55
N SER A 20 -25.49 -1.22 -15.33
CA SER A 20 -24.23 -1.78 -14.87
C SER A 20 -23.36 -0.61 -14.42
N ALA A 21 -23.38 -0.32 -13.12
CA ALA A 21 -22.41 0.57 -12.52
C ALA A 21 -21.05 -0.11 -12.71
N SER A 22 -20.23 0.41 -13.62
CA SER A 22 -18.84 -0.02 -13.73
C SER A 22 -18.16 0.44 -12.44
N ALA A 23 -17.99 -0.51 -11.54
CA ALA A 23 -17.32 -0.29 -10.28
C ALA A 23 -15.83 -0.06 -10.57
N ALA A 24 -15.27 0.98 -9.95
CA ALA A 24 -13.85 1.31 -10.04
C ALA A 24 -12.99 0.04 -9.88
N GLN A 25 -12.05 -0.17 -10.80
CA GLN A 25 -11.13 -1.31 -10.73
C GLN A 25 -10.21 -1.17 -9.52
N LEU A 26 -10.31 -2.14 -8.61
CA LEU A 26 -9.55 -2.18 -7.36
C LEU A 26 -8.38 -3.15 -7.53
N LEU A 27 -7.15 -2.64 -7.52
CA LEU A 27 -5.94 -3.43 -7.74
C LEU A 27 -5.06 -3.39 -6.51
N GLU A 28 -4.83 -4.53 -5.88
CA GLU A 28 -3.88 -4.62 -4.77
C GLU A 28 -2.45 -4.57 -5.30
N VAL A 29 -1.64 -3.68 -4.73
CA VAL A 29 -0.24 -3.48 -5.09
C VAL A 29 0.66 -3.53 -3.87
N ARG A 30 1.84 -4.12 -4.06
CA ARG A 30 2.99 -4.09 -3.14
C ARG A 30 4.19 -3.53 -3.91
N ASP A 31 5.25 -3.11 -3.21
CA ASP A 31 6.44 -2.59 -3.89
C ASP A 31 6.99 -3.62 -4.90
N GLY A 32 7.32 -3.18 -6.10
CA GLY A 32 7.75 -4.03 -7.21
C GLY A 32 6.65 -4.85 -7.89
N ALA A 33 5.39 -4.76 -7.47
CA ALA A 33 4.29 -5.53 -8.05
C ALA A 33 4.01 -5.16 -9.52
N VAL A 34 3.56 -6.16 -10.28
CA VAL A 34 3.04 -5.99 -11.65
C VAL A 34 1.55 -6.32 -11.64
N VAL A 35 0.71 -5.35 -11.96
CA VAL A 35 -0.75 -5.52 -11.99
C VAL A 35 -1.31 -5.13 -13.35
N THR A 36 -2.41 -5.75 -13.74
CA THR A 36 -3.07 -5.47 -15.04
C THR A 36 -4.39 -4.76 -14.81
N ALA A 37 -4.67 -3.74 -15.63
CA ALA A 37 -5.93 -2.99 -15.60
C ALA A 37 -6.50 -2.85 -17.02
N ARG A 38 -7.83 -2.82 -17.13
CA ARG A 38 -8.50 -2.39 -18.37
C ARG A 38 -8.80 -0.90 -18.27
N ILE A 39 -8.63 -0.19 -19.37
CA ILE A 39 -8.92 1.24 -19.45
C ILE A 39 -9.71 1.54 -20.73
N SER A 40 -10.39 2.67 -20.77
CA SER A 40 -10.94 3.20 -22.02
C SER A 40 -9.81 3.51 -23.00
N GLY A 41 -9.97 3.03 -24.23
CA GLY A 41 -9.10 3.41 -25.34
C GLY A 41 -9.35 4.83 -25.83
N SER A 42 -10.60 5.31 -25.80
CA SER A 42 -11.05 6.56 -26.42
C SER A 42 -11.24 7.71 -25.43
N GLU A 43 -11.54 7.42 -24.17
CA GLU A 43 -11.81 8.42 -23.13
C GLU A 43 -10.65 8.54 -22.13
N PRO A 44 -10.51 9.69 -21.44
CA PRO A 44 -9.60 9.81 -20.30
C PRO A 44 -9.95 8.83 -19.18
N ASN A 45 -8.94 8.27 -18.53
CA ASN A 45 -9.08 7.38 -17.39
C ASN A 45 -8.44 8.01 -16.16
N ARG A 46 -8.92 7.64 -14.98
CA ARG A 46 -8.39 8.11 -13.70
C ARG A 46 -7.56 7.02 -13.05
N LEU A 47 -6.36 7.38 -12.59
CA LEU A 47 -5.49 6.52 -11.80
C LEU A 47 -5.26 7.17 -10.43
N VAL A 48 -5.56 6.41 -9.37
CA VAL A 48 -5.48 6.89 -7.99
C VAL A 48 -4.93 5.81 -7.08
N ILE A 49 -4.29 6.21 -5.99
CA ILE A 49 -3.94 5.30 -4.89
C ILE A 49 -4.90 5.59 -3.74
N ARG A 50 -5.61 4.56 -3.27
CA ARG A 50 -6.47 4.68 -2.10
C ARG A 50 -5.62 5.03 -0.87
N ASP A 51 -6.07 6.05 -0.13
CA ASP A 51 -5.40 6.55 1.08
C ASP A 51 -3.91 6.90 0.81
N GLY A 52 -3.62 7.44 -0.37
CA GLY A 52 -2.27 7.78 -0.81
C GLY A 52 -2.21 8.76 -1.98
N ARG A 53 -0.99 9.10 -2.39
CA ARG A 53 -0.73 10.04 -3.48
C ARG A 53 0.26 9.44 -4.48
N ILE A 54 -0.01 9.63 -5.75
CA ILE A 54 0.93 9.34 -6.85
C ILE A 54 1.95 10.49 -6.88
N HIS A 55 3.22 10.15 -6.75
CA HIS A 55 4.32 11.10 -6.84
C HIS A 55 4.85 11.23 -8.27
N ARG A 56 4.91 10.13 -9.02
CA ARG A 56 5.43 10.12 -10.39
C ARG A 56 4.86 8.98 -11.21
N VAL A 57 4.69 9.20 -12.53
CA VAL A 57 4.35 8.17 -13.52
C VAL A 57 5.28 8.28 -14.73
N TRP A 58 5.79 7.17 -15.27
CA TRP A 58 6.71 7.16 -16.44
C TRP A 58 6.71 5.82 -17.21
N GLY A 59 7.42 5.76 -18.35
CA GLY A 59 7.67 4.51 -19.11
C GLY A 59 6.71 4.21 -20.27
N ALA A 60 5.78 5.14 -20.53
CA ALA A 60 4.79 5.05 -21.61
C ALA A 60 4.83 6.26 -22.55
N GLU A 61 6.02 6.83 -22.74
CA GLU A 61 6.25 8.01 -23.57
C GLU A 61 5.71 7.77 -25.00
N GLY A 62 4.87 8.70 -25.47
CA GLY A 62 4.23 8.62 -26.79
C GLY A 62 3.07 7.61 -26.91
N ARG A 63 2.81 6.79 -25.88
CA ARG A 63 1.72 5.79 -25.84
C ARG A 63 0.48 6.30 -25.09
N VAL A 64 0.71 7.23 -24.17
CA VAL A 64 -0.32 7.79 -23.31
C VAL A 64 0.02 9.24 -22.99
N VAL A 65 -1.00 10.09 -22.95
CA VAL A 65 -0.90 11.43 -22.38
C VAL A 65 -1.21 11.34 -20.89
N LEU A 66 -0.28 11.80 -20.06
CA LEU A 66 -0.43 11.84 -18.60
C LEU A 66 -0.70 13.28 -18.17
N LYS A 67 -1.76 13.48 -17.39
CA LYS A 67 -2.08 14.76 -16.75
C LYS A 67 -2.14 14.55 -15.23
N PRO A 68 -1.05 14.85 -14.52
CA PRO A 68 -1.04 14.84 -13.06
C PRO A 68 -1.99 15.90 -12.49
N ASP A 69 -2.68 15.54 -11.41
CA ASP A 69 -3.39 16.46 -10.55
C ASP A 69 -2.62 16.48 -9.22
N SER A 70 -1.72 17.47 -9.13
CA SER A 70 -0.78 17.61 -8.01
C SER A 70 -1.46 17.93 -6.69
N ASP A 71 -2.68 18.45 -6.70
CA ASP A 71 -3.42 18.85 -5.50
C ASP A 71 -4.04 17.63 -4.82
N SER A 72 -4.66 16.74 -5.59
CA SER A 72 -5.25 15.51 -5.05
C SER A 72 -4.30 14.30 -5.09
N GLY A 73 -3.19 14.37 -5.83
CA GLY A 73 -2.22 13.29 -5.94
C GLY A 73 -2.71 12.12 -6.83
N GLN A 74 -3.58 12.39 -7.79
CA GLN A 74 -4.06 11.44 -8.79
C GLN A 74 -3.51 11.78 -10.18
N VAL A 75 -3.66 10.87 -11.14
CA VAL A 75 -3.23 11.08 -12.52
C VAL A 75 -4.35 10.73 -13.48
N TYR A 76 -4.62 11.59 -14.44
CA TYR A 76 -5.46 11.26 -15.58
C TYR A 76 -4.60 10.77 -16.74
N LEU A 77 -5.03 9.72 -17.42
CA LEU A 77 -4.31 9.11 -18.51
C LEU A 77 -5.23 8.84 -19.70
N GLN A 78 -4.76 9.14 -20.91
CA GLN A 78 -5.50 8.86 -22.15
C GLN A 78 -4.57 8.25 -23.19
N PRO A 79 -4.86 7.04 -23.71
CA PRO A 79 -4.07 6.44 -24.78
C PRO A 79 -3.99 7.37 -26.01
N THR A 80 -2.82 7.41 -26.63
CA THR A 80 -2.59 8.18 -27.86
C THR A 80 -3.04 7.40 -29.10
N GLU A 81 -3.03 8.08 -30.24
CA GLU A 81 -3.31 7.45 -31.53
C GLU A 81 -2.41 6.23 -31.77
N GLY A 82 -3.01 5.13 -32.24
CA GLY A 82 -2.33 3.85 -32.43
C GLY A 82 -2.21 2.98 -31.16
N TRP A 83 -2.58 3.51 -29.98
CA TRP A 83 -2.56 2.79 -28.71
C TRP A 83 -3.94 2.53 -28.10
N HIS A 84 -5.03 2.92 -28.76
CA HIS A 84 -6.41 2.73 -28.27
C HIS A 84 -6.84 1.27 -28.06
N THR A 85 -6.08 0.28 -28.58
CA THR A 85 -6.37 -1.15 -28.46
C THR A 85 -5.12 -2.00 -28.14
N ARG A 86 -3.97 -1.35 -27.90
CA ARG A 86 -2.69 -2.04 -27.70
C ARG A 86 -2.27 -1.98 -26.24
N PRO A 87 -1.98 -3.12 -25.60
CA PRO A 87 -1.47 -3.10 -24.23
C PRO A 87 -0.14 -2.37 -24.12
N PHE A 88 0.05 -1.64 -23.02
CA PHE A 88 1.32 -0.99 -22.70
C PHE A 88 1.53 -0.93 -21.19
N SER A 89 2.80 -0.86 -20.77
CA SER A 89 3.16 -0.74 -19.36
C SER A 89 3.52 0.69 -19.00
N LEU A 90 3.23 1.08 -17.77
CA LEU A 90 3.77 2.27 -17.12
C LEU A 90 4.20 1.94 -15.69
N PHE A 91 5.05 2.78 -15.14
CA PHE A 91 5.49 2.72 -13.75
C PHE A 91 4.82 3.83 -12.95
N VAL A 92 4.40 3.51 -11.73
CA VAL A 92 3.80 4.43 -10.77
C VAL A 92 4.64 4.43 -9.52
N LYS A 93 5.18 5.59 -9.14
CA LYS A 93 5.82 5.80 -7.84
C LYS A 93 4.86 6.58 -6.94
N ASP A 94 4.63 6.08 -5.73
CA ASP A 94 3.87 6.78 -4.72
C ASP A 94 4.74 7.74 -3.88
N ALA A 95 4.09 8.59 -3.09
CA ALA A 95 4.76 9.57 -2.23
C ALA A 95 5.66 8.94 -1.15
N ASP A 96 5.46 7.66 -0.84
CA ASP A 96 6.20 6.94 0.21
C ASP A 96 7.35 6.10 -0.37
N GLY A 97 7.52 6.16 -1.69
CA GLY A 97 8.63 5.56 -2.44
C GLY A 97 8.32 4.22 -3.08
N GLY A 98 7.14 3.64 -2.87
CA GLY A 98 6.74 2.37 -3.50
C GLY A 98 6.58 2.53 -5.01
N VAL A 99 7.05 1.54 -5.77
CA VAL A 99 7.02 1.54 -7.24
C VAL A 99 6.24 0.34 -7.77
N TYR A 100 5.22 0.60 -8.58
CA TYR A 100 4.31 -0.38 -9.15
C TYR A 100 4.42 -0.36 -10.68
N THR A 101 4.33 -1.53 -11.31
CA THR A 101 4.19 -1.63 -12.76
C THR A 101 2.73 -1.92 -13.10
N LEU A 102 2.11 -1.07 -13.90
CA LEU A 102 0.76 -1.29 -14.42
C LEU A 102 0.85 -1.69 -15.88
N VAL A 103 0.27 -2.83 -16.23
CA VAL A 103 0.00 -3.24 -17.61
C VAL A 103 -1.42 -2.82 -17.95
N LEU A 104 -1.56 -1.80 -18.79
CA LEU A 104 -2.85 -1.25 -19.19
C LEU A 104 -3.29 -1.90 -20.50
N THR A 105 -4.54 -2.36 -20.53
CA THR A 105 -5.19 -2.89 -21.74
C THR A 105 -6.34 -1.98 -22.15
N PRO A 106 -6.12 -1.08 -23.12
CA PRO A 106 -7.16 -0.26 -23.73
C PRO A 106 -8.24 -1.12 -24.38
N THR A 107 -9.51 -0.82 -24.07
CA THR A 107 -10.68 -1.49 -24.63
C THR A 107 -11.77 -0.49 -24.98
N ASP A 108 -12.74 -0.92 -25.78
CA ASP A 108 -13.96 -0.15 -26.05
C ASP A 108 -14.86 -0.20 -24.81
N MET A 109 -14.64 0.78 -23.93
CA MET A 109 -15.38 0.97 -22.69
C MET A 109 -15.40 2.46 -22.32
N PRO A 110 -16.37 2.91 -21.51
CA PRO A 110 -16.34 4.24 -20.92
C PRO A 110 -15.11 4.47 -20.04
N SER A 111 -14.87 5.73 -19.69
CA SER A 111 -13.86 6.16 -18.72
C SER A 111 -13.83 5.26 -17.47
N GLU A 112 -12.63 4.79 -17.11
CA GLU A 112 -12.41 3.90 -15.96
C GLU A 112 -11.65 4.63 -14.85
N THR A 113 -11.91 4.23 -13.60
CA THR A 113 -11.09 4.61 -12.44
C THR A 113 -10.30 3.40 -11.94
N VAL A 114 -9.00 3.38 -12.22
CA VAL A 114 -8.07 2.40 -11.66
C VAL A 114 -7.62 2.88 -10.29
N THR A 115 -8.02 2.15 -9.25
CA THR A 115 -7.68 2.42 -7.86
C THR A 115 -6.69 1.38 -7.36
N LEU A 116 -5.47 1.83 -7.06
CA LEU A 116 -4.46 1.01 -6.41
C LEU A 116 -4.72 0.97 -4.90
N ILE A 117 -4.77 -0.22 -4.33
CA ILE A 117 -4.85 -0.44 -2.89
C ILE A 117 -3.53 -1.03 -2.44
N ARG A 118 -2.96 -0.47 -1.37
CA ARG A 118 -1.87 -1.13 -0.66
C ARG A 118 -2.49 -1.88 0.51
N PRO A 119 -2.69 -3.22 0.42
CA PRO A 119 -3.37 -3.99 1.47
C PRO A 119 -2.68 -3.84 2.84
N GLU A 120 -1.38 -3.57 2.81
CA GLU A 120 -0.54 -3.21 3.94
C GLU A 120 -0.99 -1.94 4.70
N ARG A 121 -1.70 -1.02 4.03
CA ARG A 121 -2.35 0.15 4.67
C ARG A 121 -3.84 -0.05 4.90
N ALA A 122 -4.42 -1.17 4.45
CA ALA A 122 -5.87 -1.42 4.51
C ALA A 122 -6.36 -1.89 5.90
N ARG A 123 -5.47 -2.13 6.87
CA ARG A 123 -5.85 -2.09 8.28
C ARG A 123 -5.88 -0.61 8.68
N VAL A 124 -7.07 -0.04 8.74
CA VAL A 124 -7.26 1.33 9.24
C VAL A 124 -6.87 1.33 10.71
N VAL A 125 -5.92 2.17 11.09
CA VAL A 125 -5.54 2.37 12.48
C VAL A 125 -6.76 2.88 13.24
N ASP A 126 -7.22 2.13 14.25
CA ASP A 126 -8.17 2.67 15.23
C ASP A 126 -7.36 3.46 16.25
N ARG A 127 -7.17 4.74 15.96
CA ARG A 127 -6.31 5.63 16.76
C ARG A 127 -6.74 5.69 18.22
N ARG A 128 -8.05 5.59 18.51
CA ARG A 128 -8.56 5.63 19.88
C ARG A 128 -8.12 4.39 20.64
N LYS A 129 -8.29 3.21 20.04
CA LYS A 129 -7.85 1.95 20.63
C LYS A 129 -6.33 1.88 20.75
N ALA A 130 -5.61 2.32 19.73
CA ALA A 130 -4.15 2.34 19.74
C ALA A 130 -3.60 3.23 20.87
N VAL A 131 -4.14 4.45 21.06
CA VAL A 131 -3.73 5.31 22.18
C VAL A 131 -4.10 4.70 23.54
N ALA A 132 -5.26 4.02 23.64
CA ALA A 132 -5.65 3.33 24.87
C ALA A 132 -4.70 2.19 25.21
N TRP A 133 -4.26 1.41 24.22
CA TRP A 133 -3.23 0.38 24.39
C TRP A 133 -1.89 1.01 24.79
N GLU A 134 -1.44 2.06 24.10
CA GLU A 134 -0.16 2.74 24.37
C GLU A 134 -0.05 3.34 25.78
N THR A 135 -1.19 3.72 26.37
CA THR A 135 -1.28 4.34 27.70
C THR A 135 -1.76 3.38 28.78
N GLY A 136 -1.97 2.10 28.43
CA GLY A 136 -2.40 1.06 29.37
C GLY A 136 -1.34 0.66 30.40
N GLN A 137 -0.07 1.03 30.16
CA GLN A 137 1.06 0.68 31.02
C GLN A 137 2.17 1.74 31.00
N PRO A 138 3.18 1.63 31.88
CA PRO A 138 4.33 2.54 31.89
C PRO A 138 5.04 2.60 30.53
N TYR A 139 5.58 3.76 30.20
CA TYR A 139 6.12 4.06 28.88
C TYR A 139 7.16 3.04 28.40
N GLU A 140 8.13 2.70 29.24
CA GLU A 140 9.17 1.71 28.93
C GLU A 140 8.56 0.33 28.66
N GLY A 141 7.52 -0.04 29.42
CA GLY A 141 6.76 -1.25 29.22
C GLY A 141 6.08 -1.27 27.85
N THR A 142 5.42 -0.17 27.46
CA THR A 142 4.77 -0.02 26.15
C THR A 142 5.75 -0.24 24.99
N LEU A 143 6.96 0.32 25.07
CA LEU A 143 7.98 0.12 24.04
C LEU A 143 8.40 -1.36 23.93
N LEU A 144 8.62 -2.02 25.07
CA LEU A 144 9.01 -3.43 25.11
C LEU A 144 7.89 -4.36 24.61
N GLU A 145 6.64 -4.08 24.97
CA GLU A 145 5.49 -4.86 24.51
C GLU A 145 5.28 -4.68 23.00
N LEU A 146 5.48 -3.48 22.46
CA LEU A 146 5.43 -3.27 21.01
C LEU A 146 6.50 -4.09 20.29
N ILE A 147 7.75 -4.08 20.80
CA ILE A 147 8.83 -4.91 20.25
C ILE A 147 8.46 -6.40 20.31
N SER A 148 7.90 -6.85 21.43
CA SER A 148 7.48 -8.25 21.62
C SER A 148 6.40 -8.66 20.62
N ASN A 149 5.37 -7.82 20.44
CA ASN A 149 4.33 -8.03 19.43
C ASN A 149 4.92 -8.15 18.01
N MET A 150 5.87 -7.27 17.66
CA MET A 150 6.55 -7.33 16.36
C MET A 150 7.35 -8.62 16.17
N ALA A 151 8.09 -9.06 17.20
CA ALA A 151 8.85 -10.32 17.16
C ALA A 151 7.94 -11.53 16.98
N LEU A 152 6.75 -11.52 17.61
CA LEU A 152 5.73 -12.55 17.51
C LEU A 152 4.84 -12.44 16.26
N ASN A 153 5.00 -11.39 15.44
CA ASN A 153 4.12 -11.03 14.32
C ASN A 153 2.65 -10.78 14.74
N GLU A 154 2.44 -10.35 15.98
CA GLU A 154 1.14 -9.96 16.53
C GLU A 154 0.90 -8.47 16.32
N VAL A 155 -0.37 -8.07 16.16
CA VAL A 155 -0.76 -6.67 15.97
C VAL A 155 -1.48 -6.19 17.21
N PRO A 156 -0.95 -5.19 17.93
CA PRO A 156 -1.60 -4.62 19.10
C PRO A 156 -3.00 -4.08 18.82
N GLU A 157 -3.82 -3.90 19.87
CA GLU A 157 -5.18 -3.39 19.68
C GLU A 157 -5.16 -1.98 19.07
N GLY A 158 -5.93 -1.81 17.98
CA GLY A 158 -6.03 -0.55 17.24
C GLY A 158 -4.86 -0.26 16.29
N TYR A 159 -3.78 -1.04 16.33
CA TYR A 159 -2.67 -0.91 15.40
C TYR A 159 -3.00 -1.48 14.02
N ALA A 160 -2.29 -0.98 13.02
CA ALA A 160 -2.24 -1.55 11.68
C ALA A 160 -0.85 -2.15 11.41
N ARG A 161 -0.77 -3.19 10.58
CA ARG A 161 0.49 -3.77 10.10
C ARG A 161 0.56 -3.76 8.58
N ALA A 162 1.69 -3.29 8.06
CA ALA A 162 2.07 -3.19 6.67
C ALA A 162 3.31 -4.05 6.37
N GLU A 163 3.44 -4.65 5.19
CA GLU A 163 4.55 -5.53 4.75
C GLU A 163 5.42 -4.88 3.65
N ILE A 164 6.27 -3.92 3.99
CA ILE A 164 6.82 -2.96 3.01
C ILE A 164 7.78 -3.57 1.97
N GLY A 165 8.64 -4.52 2.34
CA GLY A 165 9.63 -5.14 1.44
C GLY A 165 10.69 -4.21 0.84
N ARG A 166 10.93 -3.04 1.43
CA ARG A 166 11.79 -1.98 0.85
C ARG A 166 13.24 -2.10 1.31
N GLU A 167 14.16 -2.21 0.37
CA GLU A 167 15.59 -2.21 0.65
C GLU A 167 16.10 -0.80 0.99
N ILE A 168 16.88 -0.68 2.07
CA ILE A 168 17.55 0.54 2.51
C ILE A 168 19.05 0.34 2.39
N LYS A 169 19.68 1.19 1.57
CA LYS A 169 21.14 1.21 1.43
C LYS A 169 21.74 2.03 2.57
N LEU A 170 22.05 1.35 3.67
CA LEU A 170 22.72 1.96 4.83
C LEU A 170 24.22 1.61 4.89
N TRP A 171 24.56 0.37 4.55
CA TRP A 171 25.94 -0.15 4.57
C TRP A 171 26.30 -0.86 3.26
N GLN A 172 27.59 -1.03 2.99
CA GLN A 172 28.04 -1.83 1.84
C GLN A 172 28.10 -3.31 2.18
N GLU A 173 28.40 -3.62 3.44
CA GLU A 173 28.69 -4.93 4.01
C GLU A 173 27.42 -5.68 4.43
N ALA A 174 26.27 -5.00 4.46
CA ALA A 174 24.99 -5.57 4.86
C ALA A 174 23.84 -5.11 3.97
N ARG A 175 22.94 -6.04 3.65
CA ARG A 175 21.67 -5.76 3.00
C ARG A 175 20.59 -5.57 4.06
N LEU A 176 20.01 -4.37 4.13
CA LEU A 176 18.95 -4.03 5.07
C LEU A 176 17.61 -3.86 4.35
N VAL A 177 16.58 -4.55 4.79
CA VAL A 177 15.23 -4.50 4.18
C VAL A 177 14.20 -4.19 5.26
N LEU A 178 13.39 -3.14 5.07
CA LEU A 178 12.21 -2.87 5.88
C LEU A 178 11.13 -3.88 5.49
N VAL A 179 10.90 -4.89 6.33
CA VAL A 179 9.97 -5.99 6.03
C VAL A 179 8.56 -5.69 6.49
N SER A 180 8.38 -4.98 7.60
CA SER A 180 7.05 -4.59 8.05
C SER A 180 7.05 -3.31 8.87
N ARG A 181 5.90 -2.62 8.87
CA ARG A 181 5.64 -1.45 9.71
C ARG A 181 4.35 -1.65 10.50
N TYR A 182 4.37 -1.22 11.75
CA TYR A 182 3.25 -1.21 12.68
C TYR A 182 2.88 0.24 12.96
N THR A 183 1.67 0.65 12.63
CA THR A 183 1.23 2.05 12.81
C THR A 183 0.19 2.11 13.92
N GLY A 184 0.52 2.87 14.98
CA GLY A 184 -0.30 3.07 16.17
C GLY A 184 -0.88 4.47 16.28
N GLY A 185 -1.11 4.90 17.52
CA GLY A 185 -1.67 6.21 17.84
C GLY A 185 -0.63 7.31 17.94
N ARG A 186 0.43 7.05 18.72
CA ARG A 186 1.59 7.93 18.95
C ARG A 186 2.92 7.23 18.68
N LEU A 187 2.90 5.91 18.51
CA LEU A 187 4.09 5.11 18.21
C LEU A 187 3.95 4.46 16.84
N GLU A 188 5.10 4.23 16.21
CA GLU A 188 5.25 3.36 15.06
C GLU A 188 6.31 2.31 15.37
N GLY A 189 6.09 1.09 14.88
CA GLY A 189 7.05 -0.01 14.91
C GLY A 189 7.59 -0.28 13.51
N GLU A 190 8.89 -0.49 13.38
CA GLU A 190 9.52 -0.91 12.14
C GLU A 190 10.29 -2.21 12.37
N VAL A 191 10.10 -3.18 11.48
CA VAL A 191 10.84 -4.45 11.49
C VAL A 191 11.70 -4.50 10.26
N TYR A 192 13.00 -4.67 10.49
CA TYR A 192 13.99 -4.84 9.45
C TYR A 192 14.53 -6.26 9.45
N GLU A 193 14.86 -6.77 8.26
CA GLU A 193 15.75 -7.93 8.09
C GLU A 193 17.10 -7.41 7.61
N LEU A 194 18.17 -7.78 8.32
CA LEU A 194 19.54 -7.50 7.94
C LEU A 194 20.22 -8.81 7.57
N THR A 195 20.82 -8.84 6.38
CA THR A 195 21.63 -9.97 5.90
C THR A 195 23.08 -9.53 5.75
N ASN A 196 24.00 -10.29 6.34
CA ASN A 196 25.43 -10.08 6.14
C ASN A 196 25.80 -10.51 4.70
N VAL A 197 26.27 -9.56 3.88
CA VAL A 197 26.71 -9.80 2.50
C VAL A 197 28.24 -9.75 2.36
N ASP A 198 28.95 -9.51 3.45
CA ASP A 198 30.41 -9.57 3.52
C ASP A 198 30.90 -11.03 3.64
N GLU A 199 32.18 -11.25 3.34
CA GLU A 199 32.88 -12.52 3.55
C GLU A 199 33.35 -12.68 5.01
N ASN A 200 33.29 -11.61 5.81
CA ASN A 200 33.66 -11.59 7.22
C ASN A 200 32.44 -11.59 8.14
N LYS A 201 32.67 -11.87 9.44
CA LYS A 201 31.63 -11.71 10.46
C LYS A 201 31.30 -10.24 10.67
N VAL A 202 30.02 -9.93 10.76
CA VAL A 202 29.50 -8.60 11.11
C VAL A 202 29.00 -8.62 12.55
N ARG A 203 29.41 -7.62 13.33
CA ARG A 203 28.87 -7.35 14.66
C ARG A 203 27.97 -6.12 14.56
N LEU A 204 26.77 -6.23 15.12
CA LEU A 204 25.75 -5.19 15.13
C LEU A 204 25.65 -4.60 16.52
N GLU A 205 25.46 -3.29 16.59
CA GLU A 205 25.14 -2.59 17.82
C GLU A 205 23.86 -1.77 17.64
N GLU A 206 22.99 -1.74 18.65
CA GLU A 206 21.69 -1.05 18.59
C GLU A 206 21.84 0.44 18.20
N GLN A 207 22.92 1.05 18.67
CA GLN A 207 23.26 2.46 18.40
C GLN A 207 23.49 2.76 16.92
N GLU A 208 23.84 1.77 16.10
CA GLU A 208 23.99 1.92 14.64
C GLU A 208 22.66 2.13 13.93
N PHE A 209 21.54 1.76 14.56
CA PHE A 209 20.19 1.93 14.02
C PHE A 209 19.48 3.17 14.57
N TYR A 210 20.17 3.96 15.41
CA TYR A 210 19.63 5.18 15.95
C TYR A 210 19.52 6.27 14.88
N ARG A 211 18.39 6.97 14.91
CA ARG A 211 18.14 8.22 14.18
C ARG A 211 17.15 9.05 14.97
N ASP A 212 17.07 10.35 14.67
CA ASP A 212 16.12 11.23 15.34
C ASP A 212 14.69 10.67 15.26
N GLY A 213 13.99 10.70 16.38
CA GLY A 213 12.66 10.09 16.54
C GLY A 213 12.63 8.59 16.91
N VAL A 214 13.75 7.87 16.93
CA VAL A 214 13.82 6.50 17.45
C VAL A 214 13.77 6.52 18.99
N LEU A 215 12.87 5.71 19.54
CA LEU A 215 12.58 5.61 20.98
C LEU A 215 13.15 4.31 21.58
N ALA A 216 13.17 3.23 20.80
CA ALA A 216 13.78 1.97 21.19
C ALA A 216 14.30 1.20 19.97
N VAL A 217 15.35 0.42 20.20
CA VAL A 217 15.95 -0.50 19.22
C VAL A 217 16.15 -1.85 19.90
N SER A 218 15.88 -2.94 19.21
CA SER A 218 16.22 -4.29 19.63
C SER A 218 16.77 -5.08 18.44
N VAL A 219 17.90 -5.75 18.64
CA VAL A 219 18.53 -6.63 17.65
C VAL A 219 18.37 -8.07 18.14
N GLU A 220 17.84 -8.95 17.30
CA GLU A 220 17.62 -10.35 17.68
C GLU A 220 18.94 -11.14 17.81
N ARG A 221 19.91 -10.86 16.95
CA ARG A 221 21.25 -11.45 16.98
C ARG A 221 22.30 -10.41 16.59
N HIS A 222 23.26 -10.18 17.49
CA HIS A 222 24.31 -9.17 17.34
C HIS A 222 25.50 -9.63 16.50
N GLU A 223 25.68 -10.92 16.25
CA GLU A 223 26.80 -11.43 15.45
C GLU A 223 26.28 -12.28 14.29
N LEU A 224 26.69 -11.93 13.08
CA LEU A 224 26.29 -12.60 11.85
C LEU A 224 27.50 -13.13 11.09
N ALA A 225 27.53 -14.44 10.87
CA ALA A 225 28.42 -15.03 9.88
C ALA A 225 28.02 -14.63 8.44
N PRO A 226 28.91 -14.81 7.44
CA PRO A 226 28.58 -14.53 6.03
C PRO A 226 27.28 -15.22 5.60
N GLY A 227 26.35 -14.45 5.02
CA GLY A 227 25.04 -14.93 4.58
C GLY A 227 24.01 -15.15 5.69
N GLU A 228 24.37 -15.00 6.97
CA GLU A 228 23.38 -15.03 8.06
C GLU A 228 22.53 -13.76 8.07
N ARG A 229 21.34 -13.89 8.68
CA ARG A 229 20.37 -12.82 8.82
C ARG A 229 19.84 -12.69 10.25
N THR A 230 19.48 -11.48 10.62
CA THR A 230 18.78 -11.16 11.86
C THR A 230 17.61 -10.23 11.60
N ARG A 231 16.70 -10.15 12.56
CA ARG A 231 15.72 -9.06 12.63
C ARG A 231 16.22 -7.95 13.55
N ILE A 232 15.82 -6.73 13.20
CA ILE A 232 15.95 -5.54 14.03
C ILE A 232 14.56 -4.92 14.18
N TYR A 233 14.23 -4.53 15.40
CA TYR A 233 12.95 -3.95 15.79
C TYR A 233 13.18 -2.53 16.27
N LEU A 234 12.55 -1.55 15.62
CA LEU A 234 12.59 -0.15 16.01
C LEU A 234 11.21 0.28 16.49
N VAL A 235 11.18 1.08 17.55
CA VAL A 235 10.00 1.88 17.90
C VAL A 235 10.34 3.35 17.69
N THR A 236 9.51 4.06 16.94
CA THR A 236 9.68 5.48 16.65
C THR A 236 8.48 6.28 17.13
N ARG A 237 8.66 7.60 17.30
CA ARG A 237 7.53 8.52 17.46
C ARG A 237 6.70 8.49 16.16
N GLY A 238 5.39 8.23 16.28
CA GLY A 238 4.46 8.33 15.16
C GLY A 238 4.33 9.78 14.70
N GLY A 239 4.19 9.99 13.39
CA GLY A 239 4.06 11.35 12.84
C GLY A 239 2.81 12.05 13.37
N GLU A 240 2.97 13.26 13.91
CA GLU A 240 1.87 14.24 13.91
C GLU A 240 1.63 14.61 12.45
N GLN A 241 0.49 14.16 11.89
CA GLN A 241 -0.01 14.69 10.62
C GLN A 241 -0.53 16.10 10.82
#